data_AF-A0A074LWG8-F1
#
_entry.id   AF-A0A074LWG8-F1
#
_cell.length_a   1.000
_cell.length_b   1.000
_cell.length_c   1.000
_cell.angle_alpha   90.00
_cell.angle_beta   90.00
_cell.angle_gamma   90.00
#
_symmetry.space_group_name_H-M   'P 1'
#
loop_
_entity.id
_entity.type
_entity.pdbx_description
1 polymer ?
#
loop_
_entity_poly.entity_id
_entity_poly.type
_entity_poly.pdbx_seq_one_letter_code
_entity_poly.pdbx_strand_id
1 'polypeptide(L)'
;MWPDVVNRSHSWELMEGVVQCMLVAFWVLCVLGLRYPLKMLPVLLWELAWKSLWLILVALPMWISGQMDSSTMETAIACLWILIFPFVIPWRFVFANYLKKRGDRWI
;
A
#
# COMPACT_ATOMS: atom_id res chain seq x y z
N MET A 1 -15.01 10.32 2.95
CA MET A 1 -14.54 8.91 2.92
C MET A 1 -15.45 7.90 3.63
N TRP A 2 -16.38 8.30 4.52
CA TRP A 2 -17.36 7.36 5.12
C TRP A 2 -18.80 7.39 4.53
N PRO A 3 -19.27 8.39 3.75
CA PRO A 3 -20.63 8.34 3.18
C PRO A 3 -20.77 7.40 1.98
N ASP A 4 -19.70 7.23 1.18
CA ASP A 4 -19.77 6.50 -0.10
C ASP A 4 -19.78 4.98 0.04
N VAL A 5 -19.35 4.44 1.19
CA VAL A 5 -19.43 3.00 1.50
C VAL A 5 -20.88 2.55 1.74
N VAL A 6 -21.78 3.49 2.08
CA VAL A 6 -23.19 3.20 2.40
C VAL A 6 -24.10 3.37 1.20
N ASN A 7 -23.70 4.18 0.21
CA ASN A 7 -24.55 4.48 -0.93
C ASN A 7 -24.38 3.42 -2.03
N ARG A 8 -25.27 2.42 -1.98
CA ARG A 8 -25.48 1.33 -2.94
C ARG A 8 -25.98 1.83 -4.33
N SER A 9 -25.44 2.92 -4.86
CA SER A 9 -25.92 3.55 -6.11
C SER A 9 -25.06 3.25 -7.32
N HIS A 10 -23.90 2.62 -7.17
CA HIS A 10 -23.11 2.10 -8.27
C HIS A 10 -22.99 0.59 -8.10
N SER A 11 -23.46 -0.18 -9.08
CA SER A 11 -23.13 -1.60 -9.16
C SER A 11 -21.62 -1.68 -9.32
N TRP A 12 -20.89 -1.82 -8.22
CA TRP A 12 -19.46 -2.09 -8.27
C TRP A 12 -19.25 -3.22 -9.27
N GLU A 13 -18.41 -2.97 -10.28
CA GLU A 13 -17.92 -4.08 -11.09
C GLU A 13 -17.33 -5.10 -10.12
N LEU A 14 -17.54 -6.38 -10.38
CA LEU A 14 -17.15 -7.47 -9.48
C LEU A 14 -15.69 -7.30 -8.97
N MET A 15 -14.82 -6.77 -9.84
CA MET A 15 -13.42 -6.48 -9.54
C MET A 15 -13.23 -5.34 -8.52
N GLU A 16 -14.01 -4.27 -8.60
CA GLU A 16 -13.94 -3.13 -7.68
C GLU A 16 -14.34 -3.56 -6.26
N GLY A 17 -15.40 -4.34 -6.11
CA GLY A 17 -15.83 -4.88 -4.82
C GLY A 17 -14.80 -5.84 -4.20
N VAL A 18 -14.12 -6.65 -5.03
CA VAL A 18 -13.03 -7.52 -4.56
C VAL A 18 -11.85 -6.69 -4.06
N VAL A 19 -11.45 -5.66 -4.80
CA VAL A 19 -10.36 -4.75 -4.39
C VAL A 19 -10.72 -4.04 -3.08
N GLN A 20 -11.94 -3.53 -2.93
CA GLN A 20 -12.39 -2.88 -1.69
C GLN A 20 -12.34 -3.84 -0.49
N CYS A 21 -12.82 -5.07 -0.64
CA CYS A 21 -12.73 -6.08 0.42
C CYS A 21 -11.27 -6.41 0.79
N MET A 22 -10.38 -6.55 -0.20
CA MET A 22 -8.96 -6.76 0.03
C MET A 22 -8.32 -5.58 0.77
N LEU A 23 -8.66 -4.34 0.40
CA LEU A 23 -8.14 -3.13 1.05
C LEU A 23 -8.61 -3.00 2.50
N VAL A 24 -9.87 -3.35 2.79
CA VAL A 24 -10.39 -3.37 4.17
C VAL A 24 -9.68 -4.43 5.00
N ALA A 25 -9.52 -5.64 4.48
CA ALA A 25 -8.77 -6.69 5.16
C ALA A 25 -7.31 -6.28 5.41
N PHE A 26 -6.68 -5.62 4.44
CA PHE A 26 -5.35 -5.07 4.56
C PHE A 26 -5.29 -3.98 5.64
N TRP A 27 -6.27 -3.09 5.71
CA TRP A 27 -6.33 -2.05 6.75
C TRP A 27 -6.37 -2.64 8.16
N VAL A 28 -7.16 -3.69 8.37
CA VAL A 28 -7.20 -4.42 9.66
C VAL A 28 -5.84 -5.03 9.99
N LEU A 29 -5.15 -5.61 9.00
CA LEU A 29 -3.79 -6.13 9.18
C LEU A 29 -2.78 -5.01 9.49
N CYS A 30 -2.92 -3.82 8.91
CA CYS A 30 -2.07 -2.67 9.22
C CYS A 30 -2.28 -2.16 10.65
N VAL A 31 -3.52 -2.13 11.14
CA VAL A 31 -3.82 -1.80 12.55
C VAL A 31 -3.18 -2.83 13.48
N LEU A 32 -3.19 -4.11 13.11
CA LEU A 32 -2.48 -5.15 13.85
C LEU A 32 -0.95 -5.00 13.73
N GLY A 33 -0.47 -4.53 12.58
CA GLY A 33 0.93 -4.24 12.29
C GLY A 33 1.51 -3.13 13.15
N LEU A 34 0.72 -2.11 13.52
CA LEU A 34 1.09 -1.08 14.50
C LEU A 34 1.44 -1.69 15.86
N ARG A 35 0.82 -2.81 16.24
CA ARG A 35 1.11 -3.52 17.50
C ARG A 35 2.33 -4.43 17.43
N TYR A 36 2.64 -4.97 16.24
CA TYR A 36 3.76 -5.90 15.99
C TYR A 36 4.59 -5.50 14.76
N PRO A 37 5.25 -4.33 14.78
CA PRO A 37 5.90 -3.74 13.60
C PRO A 37 6.99 -4.63 13.00
N LEU A 38 7.69 -5.42 13.83
CA LEU A 38 8.76 -6.31 13.38
C LEU A 38 8.26 -7.58 12.67
N LYS A 39 7.04 -8.04 12.95
CA LYS A 39 6.48 -9.27 12.34
C LYS A 39 5.77 -9.01 11.01
N MET A 40 5.22 -7.80 10.84
CA MET A 40 4.47 -7.40 9.62
C MET A 40 5.31 -6.57 8.65
N LEU A 41 6.62 -6.59 8.85
CA LEU A 41 7.60 -5.92 8.01
C LEU A 41 7.51 -6.31 6.51
N PRO A 42 7.25 -7.57 6.13
CA PRO A 42 7.05 -7.96 4.73
C PRO A 42 5.84 -7.27 4.08
N VAL A 43 4.77 -7.06 4.85
CA VAL A 43 3.52 -6.44 4.39
C VAL A 43 3.74 -4.95 4.11
N LEU A 44 4.50 -4.27 4.97
CA LEU A 44 4.93 -2.88 4.76
C LEU A 44 5.84 -2.73 3.53
N LEU A 45 6.79 -3.65 3.33
CA LEU A 45 7.65 -3.64 2.14
C LEU A 45 6.86 -3.86 0.86
N TRP A 46 5.88 -4.77 0.89
CA TRP A 46 4.93 -4.94 -0.21
C TRP A 46 4.14 -3.66 -0.46
N GLU A 47 3.64 -3.00 0.59
CA GLU A 47 2.90 -1.74 0.46
C GLU A 47 3.71 -0.65 -0.24
N LEU A 48 4.97 -0.53 0.19
CA LEU A 48 5.90 0.45 -0.36
C LEU A 48 6.24 0.12 -1.82
N ALA A 49 6.42 -1.16 -2.15
CA ALA A 49 6.71 -1.58 -3.52
C ALA A 49 5.54 -1.30 -4.47
N TRP A 50 4.31 -1.70 -4.14
CA TRP A 50 3.19 -1.51 -5.07
C TRP A 50 2.83 -0.03 -5.24
N LYS A 51 2.87 0.78 -4.18
CA LYS A 51 2.63 2.23 -4.29
C LYS A 51 3.72 2.94 -5.08
N SER A 52 4.98 2.55 -4.90
CA SER A 52 6.09 3.09 -5.69
C SER A 52 5.95 2.72 -7.17
N LEU A 53 5.61 1.46 -7.46
CA LEU A 53 5.35 1.00 -8.82
C LEU A 53 4.19 1.76 -9.46
N TRP A 54 3.07 1.95 -8.74
CA TRP A 54 1.94 2.72 -9.25
C TRP A 54 2.32 4.19 -9.51
N LEU A 55 3.03 4.83 -8.59
CA LEU A 55 3.51 6.20 -8.79
C LEU A 55 4.43 6.32 -10.02
N ILE A 56 5.31 5.35 -10.25
CA ILE A 56 6.26 5.37 -11.38
C ILE A 56 5.58 5.00 -12.70
N LEU A 57 4.69 4.00 -12.71
CA LEU A 57 4.12 3.45 -13.94
C LEU A 57 2.83 4.14 -14.37
N VAL A 58 2.12 4.77 -13.44
CA VAL A 58 0.77 5.33 -13.68
C VAL A 58 0.79 6.84 -13.46
N ALA A 59 1.20 7.30 -12.26
CA ALA A 59 1.19 8.73 -11.95
C ALA A 59 2.25 9.52 -12.73
N LEU A 60 3.48 9.01 -12.83
CA LEU A 60 4.58 9.68 -13.52
C LEU A 60 4.30 9.92 -15.02
N PRO A 61 3.89 8.92 -15.83
CA PRO A 61 3.57 9.19 -17.23
C PRO A 61 2.36 10.11 -17.40
N MET A 62 1.36 10.04 -16.52
CA MET A 62 0.22 10.97 -16.55
C MET A 62 0.60 12.41 -16.17
N TRP A 63 1.57 12.57 -15.26
CA TRP A 63 2.13 13.88 -14.94
C TRP A 63 2.89 14.45 -16.14
N ILE A 64 3.74 13.63 -16.80
CA ILE A 64 4.55 14.05 -17.94
C ILE A 64 3.67 14.39 -19.16
N SER A 65 2.57 13.66 -19.37
CA SER A 65 1.64 13.93 -20.47
C SER A 65 0.74 15.14 -20.23
N GLY A 66 0.76 15.75 -19.03
CA GLY A 66 -0.10 16.87 -18.66
C GLY A 66 -1.58 16.50 -18.55
N GLN A 67 -1.93 15.21 -18.57
CA GLN A 67 -3.29 14.69 -18.49
C GLN A 67 -3.66 14.26 -17.06
N MET A 68 -3.12 14.95 -16.05
CA MET A 68 -3.37 14.57 -14.67
C MET A 68 -4.75 15.08 -14.25
N ASP A 69 -5.73 14.18 -14.32
CA ASP A 69 -7.07 14.45 -13.80
C ASP A 69 -7.04 14.62 -12.28
N SER A 70 -8.02 15.39 -11.78
CA SER A 70 -8.26 15.65 -10.36
C SER A 70 -8.34 14.36 -9.53
N SER A 71 -8.99 13.31 -10.05
CA SER A 71 -9.10 11.99 -9.40
C SER A 71 -7.75 11.27 -9.26
N THR A 72 -6.91 11.33 -10.30
CA THR A 72 -5.56 10.76 -10.30
C THR A 72 -4.65 11.51 -9.32
N MET A 73 -4.81 12.83 -9.22
CA MET A 73 -4.05 13.66 -8.30
C MET A 73 -4.39 13.35 -6.83
N GLU A 74 -5.67 13.19 -6.49
CA GLU A 74 -6.09 12.76 -5.15
C GLU A 74 -5.51 11.39 -4.79
N THR A 75 -5.52 10.46 -5.75
CA THR A 75 -4.94 9.12 -5.57
C THR A 75 -3.42 9.18 -5.36
N ALA A 76 -2.72 10.05 -6.10
CA ALA A 76 -1.28 10.26 -5.92
C ALA A 76 -0.95 10.85 -4.53
N ILE A 77 -1.76 11.79 -4.03
CA ILE A 77 -1.63 12.36 -2.68
C ILE A 77 -1.93 11.31 -1.61
N ALA A 78 -2.94 10.47 -1.80
CA ALA A 78 -3.22 9.36 -0.90
C ALA A 78 -2.05 8.34 -0.86
N CYS A 79 -1.45 8.06 -2.01
CA CYS A 79 -0.26 7.22 -2.11
C CYS A 79 0.96 7.85 -1.43
N LEU A 80 1.13 9.18 -1.44
CA LEU A 80 2.26 9.89 -0.83
C LEU A 80 2.42 9.64 0.68
N TRP A 81 1.34 9.33 1.41
CA TRP A 81 1.42 8.94 2.83
C TRP A 81 2.34 7.72 3.07
N ILE A 82 2.57 6.90 2.05
CA ILE A 82 3.51 5.77 2.12
C ILE A 82 4.94 6.19 2.45
N LEU A 83 5.32 7.44 2.12
CA LEU A 83 6.67 7.97 2.36
C LEU A 83 6.98 8.17 3.84
N ILE A 84 5.98 8.17 4.73
CA ILE A 84 6.20 8.33 6.18
C ILE A 84 6.65 7.00 6.81
N PHE A 85 6.06 5.87 6.39
CA PHE A 85 6.39 4.53 6.90
C PHE A 85 7.88 4.16 6.85
N PRO A 86 8.64 4.42 5.76
CA PRO A 86 10.06 4.11 5.72
C PRO A 86 10.88 4.85 6.80
N PHE A 87 10.44 5.99 7.32
CA PHE A 87 11.15 6.67 8.43
C PHE A 87 10.89 6.01 9.79
N VAL A 88 9.78 5.31 9.95
CA VAL A 88 9.42 4.60 11.20
C VAL A 88 10.06 3.21 11.24
N ILE A 89 10.36 2.62 10.09
CA ILE A 89 10.87 1.26 9.99
C ILE A 89 12.35 1.19 10.46
N PRO A 90 12.71 0.27 11.37
CA PRO A 90 14.10 0.08 11.78
C PRO A 90 14.89 -0.67 10.69
N TRP A 91 15.40 0.06 9.69
CA TRP A 91 16.15 -0.48 8.55
C TRP A 91 17.28 -1.44 8.94
N ARG A 92 18.00 -1.18 10.03
CA ARG A 92 19.05 -2.07 10.53
C ARG A 92 18.53 -3.47 10.82
N PHE A 93 17.31 -3.60 11.36
CA PHE A 93 16.66 -4.88 11.59
C PHE A 93 16.24 -5.55 10.28
N VAL A 94 15.73 -4.76 9.32
CA VAL A 94 15.30 -5.25 7.99
C VAL A 94 16.47 -5.87 7.24
N PHE A 95 17.56 -5.14 7.11
CA PHE A 95 18.76 -5.63 6.43
C PHE A 95 19.37 -6.84 7.15
N ALA A 96 19.35 -6.87 8.49
CA ALA A 96 19.91 -7.97 9.27
C ALA A 96 19.05 -9.26 9.24
N ASN A 97 17.72 -9.17 9.29
CA ASN A 97 16.84 -10.34 9.35
C ASN A 97 16.25 -10.78 8.01
N TYR A 98 16.11 -9.90 7.01
CA TYR A 98 15.49 -10.25 5.72
C TYR A 98 16.49 -10.32 4.56
N LEU A 99 17.53 -9.46 4.53
CA LEU A 99 18.59 -9.56 3.51
C LEU A 99 19.75 -10.46 3.94
N LYS A 100 20.12 -10.44 5.22
CA LYS A 100 21.34 -11.10 5.69
C LYS A 100 21.13 -12.50 6.28
N LYS A 101 19.93 -12.79 6.82
CA LYS A 101 19.61 -14.18 7.19
C LYS A 101 19.30 -14.98 5.93
N ARG A 102 20.09 -16.03 5.72
CA ARG A 102 19.81 -17.09 4.75
C ARG A 102 18.48 -17.74 5.17
N GLY A 103 17.54 -17.90 4.24
CA GLY A 103 16.24 -18.49 4.53
C GLY A 103 16.39 -19.80 5.31
N ASP A 104 15.64 -19.91 6.41
CA ASP A 104 15.67 -21.12 7.22
C ASP A 104 15.32 -22.32 6.33
N ARG A 105 16.15 -23.35 6.43
CA ARG A 105 16.02 -24.56 5.63
C ARG A 105 14.77 -25.28 6.13
N TRP A 106 13.80 -25.45 5.24
CA TRP A 106 12.57 -26.18 5.53
C TRP A 106 12.96 -27.65 5.71
N ILE A 107 13.13 -28.08 6.96
CA ILE A 107 13.35 -29.48 7.36
C ILE A 107 12.28 -29.80 8.41
#